data_AF-A0A1B9RZ65-F1
#
_entry.id   AF-A0A1B9RZ65-F1
#
_cell.length_a   1.000
_cell.length_b   1.000
_cell.length_c   1.000
_cell.angle_alpha   90.00
_cell.angle_beta   90.00
_cell.angle_gamma   90.00
#
_symmetry.space_group_name_H-M   'P 1'
#
loop_
_entity.id
_entity.type
_entity.pdbx_description
1 polymer ?
#
loop_
_entity_poly.entity_id
_entity_poly.type
_entity_poly.pdbx_seq_one_letter_code
_entity_poly.pdbx_strand_id
1 'polypeptide(L)'
;MDYQEIGERRRQLRIDGFATLADVGFDGDWVSPYQISSRSKTGPVLLALHWLDVSSITQHHAILTKLGFLPGILFNKVLGQALVESGLTRSHIYVTQAFHLLPKEQRSEGISRANVDISFDQVTRHELSGRRVIALGGVATAACRRHGISHTVVCHPSARGRTISDKALEIGTALAG
;
A
#
# COMPACT_ATOMS: atom_id res chain seq x y z
N MET A 1 3.70 -8.00 15.10
CA MET A 1 4.17 -7.87 13.70
C MET A 1 5.68 -7.95 13.69
N ASP A 2 6.22 -9.03 13.14
CA ASP A 2 7.64 -9.16 12.87
C ASP A 2 7.92 -8.73 11.43
N TYR A 3 8.71 -7.66 11.26
CA TYR A 3 9.05 -7.16 9.93
C TYR A 3 10.00 -8.08 9.18
N GLN A 4 10.80 -8.89 9.88
CA GLN A 4 11.71 -9.82 9.23
C GLN A 4 10.91 -10.95 8.56
N GLU A 5 10.02 -11.61 9.30
CA GLU A 5 9.16 -12.66 8.74
C GLU A 5 8.34 -12.16 7.54
N ILE A 6 7.76 -10.97 7.65
CA ILE A 6 6.97 -10.38 6.55
C ILE A 6 7.87 -10.04 5.35
N GLY A 7 9.06 -9.50 5.59
CA GLY A 7 10.04 -9.23 4.54
C GLY A 7 10.44 -10.50 3.79
N GLU A 8 10.67 -11.60 4.51
CA GLU A 8 10.97 -12.91 3.92
C GLU A 8 9.80 -13.43 3.07
N ARG A 9 8.57 -13.39 3.58
CA ARG A 9 7.36 -13.77 2.81
C ARG A 9 7.24 -12.98 1.51
N ARG A 10 7.48 -11.67 1.56
CA ARG A 10 7.46 -10.83 0.36
C ARG A 10 8.58 -11.22 -0.62
N ARG A 11 9.79 -11.46 -0.12
CA ARG A 11 10.92 -11.89 -0.95
C ARG A 11 10.72 -13.27 -1.56
N GLN A 12 9.86 -14.11 -0.99
CA GLN A 12 9.50 -15.43 -1.52
C GLN A 12 8.32 -15.40 -2.50
N LEU A 13 7.46 -14.37 -2.47
CA LEU A 13 6.30 -14.27 -3.37
C LEU A 13 6.74 -14.24 -4.84
N ARG A 14 6.21 -15.16 -5.65
CA ARG A 14 6.42 -15.21 -7.10
C ARG A 14 5.10 -15.45 -7.80
N ILE A 15 4.83 -14.66 -8.84
CA ILE A 15 3.70 -14.82 -9.75
C ILE A 15 4.21 -14.44 -11.14
N ASP A 16 3.96 -15.31 -12.12
CA ASP A 16 4.43 -15.11 -13.50
C ASP A 16 3.91 -13.80 -14.10
N GLY A 17 4.77 -13.14 -14.88
CA GLY A 17 4.46 -11.86 -15.52
C GLY A 17 4.77 -10.62 -14.68
N PHE A 18 5.07 -10.76 -13.38
CA PHE A 18 5.39 -9.64 -12.48
C PHE A 18 6.83 -9.70 -12.00
N ALA A 19 7.40 -8.53 -11.67
CA ALA A 19 8.73 -8.41 -11.09
C ALA A 19 8.65 -8.23 -9.57
N THR A 20 9.64 -8.73 -8.85
CA THR A 20 9.87 -8.39 -7.45
C THR A 20 10.67 -7.09 -7.35
N LEU A 21 10.79 -6.54 -6.14
CA LEU A 21 11.69 -5.42 -5.88
C LEU A 21 13.16 -5.80 -6.09
N ALA A 22 13.54 -7.04 -5.77
CA ALA A 22 14.88 -7.56 -5.99
C ALA A 22 15.22 -7.65 -7.49
N ASP A 23 14.26 -8.07 -8.33
CA ASP A 23 14.45 -8.17 -9.79
C ASP A 23 14.78 -6.82 -10.43
N VAL A 24 14.38 -5.71 -9.80
CA VAL A 24 14.64 -4.35 -10.27
C VAL A 24 15.71 -3.61 -9.46
N GLY A 25 16.47 -4.33 -8.62
CA GLY A 25 17.55 -3.76 -7.81
C GLY A 25 17.08 -2.79 -6.72
N PHE A 26 15.82 -2.91 -6.27
CA PHE A 26 15.19 -2.00 -5.30
C PHE A 26 14.73 -2.71 -4.02
N ASP A 27 15.39 -3.81 -3.64
CA ASP A 27 15.18 -4.46 -2.35
C ASP A 27 15.93 -3.73 -1.22
N GLY A 28 15.50 -3.93 0.02
CA GLY A 28 16.15 -3.33 1.20
C GLY A 28 15.75 -3.99 2.52
N ASP A 29 16.23 -3.42 3.63
CA ASP A 29 15.94 -3.90 5.00
C ASP A 29 14.57 -3.43 5.50
N TRP A 30 13.56 -3.55 4.64
CA TRP A 30 12.18 -3.18 4.90
C TRP A 30 11.23 -4.15 4.19
N VAL A 31 9.97 -4.20 4.62
CA VAL A 31 8.88 -4.97 4.00
C VAL A 31 8.40 -4.32 2.71
N SER A 32 8.21 -3.01 2.71
CA SER A 32 7.88 -2.23 1.51
C SER A 32 8.59 -0.88 1.58
N PRO A 33 8.79 -0.19 0.44
CA PRO A 33 9.43 1.12 0.48
C PRO A 33 8.68 2.07 1.42
N TYR A 34 7.35 1.98 1.48
CA TYR A 34 6.53 2.79 2.38
C TYR A 34 6.90 2.65 3.85
N GLN A 35 7.44 1.51 4.29
CA GLN A 35 7.89 1.33 5.68
C GLN A 35 8.97 2.36 6.07
N ILE A 36 9.73 2.91 5.13
CA ILE A 36 10.72 3.97 5.43
C ILE A 36 10.06 5.14 6.19
N SER A 37 8.84 5.53 5.81
CA SER A 37 8.11 6.64 6.43
C SER A 37 6.86 6.22 7.20
N SER A 38 6.25 5.08 6.85
CA SER A 38 4.99 4.55 7.39
C SER A 38 5.20 3.19 8.06
N ARG A 39 5.91 3.20 9.19
CA ARG A 39 6.36 2.01 9.97
C ARG A 39 5.60 1.79 11.28
N SER A 40 4.40 2.31 11.43
CA SER A 40 3.68 2.12 12.68
C SER A 40 3.40 0.63 12.91
N LYS A 41 3.75 0.10 14.09
CA LYS A 41 3.46 -1.29 14.45
C LYS A 41 2.07 -1.48 15.04
N THR A 42 1.50 -0.41 15.60
CA THR A 42 0.24 -0.42 16.35
C THR A 42 -0.83 0.48 15.75
N GLY A 43 -0.45 1.43 14.90
CA GLY A 43 -1.39 2.33 14.23
C GLY A 43 -2.19 1.66 13.12
N PRO A 44 -3.16 2.38 12.54
CA PRO A 44 -4.02 1.85 11.49
C PRO A 44 -3.21 1.49 10.24
N VAL A 45 -3.69 0.48 9.53
CA VAL A 45 -3.15 0.06 8.24
C VAL A 45 -4.01 0.60 7.13
N LEU A 46 -3.42 1.38 6.22
CA LEU A 46 -4.04 1.71 4.95
C LEU A 46 -3.67 0.66 3.91
N LEU A 47 -4.67 0.01 3.33
CA LEU A 47 -4.51 -1.01 2.31
C LEU A 47 -4.94 -0.47 0.94
N ALA A 48 -4.01 -0.40 -0.02
CA ALA A 48 -4.30 -0.12 -1.43
C ALA A 48 -4.20 -1.40 -2.28
N LEU A 49 -4.50 -1.34 -3.59
CA LEU A 49 -4.17 -2.45 -4.49
C LEU A 49 -2.66 -2.60 -4.62
N HIS A 50 -2.00 -1.55 -5.10
CA HIS A 50 -0.56 -1.37 -5.27
C HIS A 50 -0.29 0.09 -5.69
N TRP A 51 0.99 0.50 -5.79
CA TRP A 51 1.32 1.91 -6.07
C TRP A 51 2.56 2.16 -6.96
N LEU A 52 3.35 1.12 -7.27
CA LEU A 52 4.51 1.21 -8.17
C LEU A 52 4.41 0.17 -9.29
N ASP A 53 5.03 0.51 -10.42
CA ASP A 53 5.44 -0.40 -11.49
C ASP A 53 6.96 -0.30 -11.64
N VAL A 54 7.53 -1.14 -12.51
CA VAL A 54 8.98 -1.16 -12.78
C VAL A 54 9.47 0.22 -13.23
N SER A 55 8.78 0.85 -14.18
CA SER A 55 9.17 2.17 -14.71
C SER A 55 9.24 3.24 -13.61
N SER A 56 8.28 3.25 -12.68
CA SER A 56 8.23 4.19 -11.57
C SER A 56 9.43 4.05 -10.64
N ILE A 57 9.88 2.82 -10.40
CA ILE A 57 11.07 2.55 -9.58
C ILE A 57 12.32 3.02 -10.30
N THR A 58 12.49 2.66 -11.57
CA THR A 58 13.65 3.06 -12.36
C THR A 58 13.76 4.58 -12.46
N GLN A 59 12.66 5.27 -12.78
CA GLN A 59 12.64 6.71 -12.98
C GLN A 59 12.85 7.51 -11.68
N HIS A 60 12.38 7.01 -10.55
CA HIS A 60 12.33 7.76 -9.29
C HIS A 60 13.13 7.10 -8.16
N HIS A 61 14.11 6.26 -8.53
CA HIS A 61 14.90 5.46 -7.59
C HIS A 61 15.39 6.28 -6.39
N ALA A 62 16.09 7.40 -6.63
CA ALA A 62 16.64 8.24 -5.57
C ALA A 62 15.58 8.79 -4.58
N ILE A 63 14.41 9.17 -5.09
CA ILE A 63 13.31 9.68 -4.25
C ILE A 63 12.73 8.54 -3.42
N LEU A 64 12.51 7.38 -4.04
CA LEU A 64 11.96 6.21 -3.37
C LEU A 64 12.93 5.65 -2.32
N THR A 65 14.24 5.60 -2.58
CA THR A 65 15.26 5.19 -1.60
C THR A 65 15.22 6.09 -0.38
N LYS A 66 15.02 7.41 -0.57
CA LYS A 66 15.04 8.37 0.53
C LYS A 66 13.72 8.40 1.33
N LEU A 67 12.58 8.36 0.64
CA LEU A 67 11.27 8.64 1.27
C LEU A 67 10.40 7.39 1.42
N GLY A 68 10.61 6.38 0.58
CA GLY A 68 9.74 5.21 0.49
C GLY A 68 8.46 5.39 -0.32
N PHE A 69 8.20 6.60 -0.81
CA PHE A 69 7.01 6.93 -1.61
C PHE A 69 7.27 8.12 -2.53
N LEU A 70 6.40 8.33 -3.51
CA LEU A 70 6.46 9.47 -4.43
C LEU A 70 5.56 10.61 -3.93
N PRO A 71 6.07 11.72 -3.39
CA PRO A 71 5.22 12.80 -2.85
C PRO A 71 4.38 13.50 -3.93
N GLY A 72 4.84 13.50 -5.19
CA GLY A 72 4.17 14.22 -6.28
C GLY A 72 2.89 13.58 -6.81
N ILE A 73 2.66 12.28 -6.56
CA ILE A 73 1.49 11.58 -7.10
C ILE A 73 0.24 11.87 -6.28
N LEU A 74 -0.93 11.89 -6.94
CA LEU A 74 -2.23 12.20 -6.33
C LEU A 74 -2.48 11.38 -5.06
N PHE A 75 -2.14 10.09 -5.09
CA PHE A 75 -2.27 9.21 -3.93
C PHE A 75 -1.60 9.77 -2.68
N ASN A 76 -0.34 10.20 -2.79
CA ASN A 76 0.43 10.69 -1.66
C ASN A 76 0.11 12.14 -1.28
N LYS A 77 -0.40 12.95 -2.22
CA LYS A 77 -0.93 14.28 -1.91
C LYS A 77 -2.17 14.19 -1.03
N VAL A 78 -3.13 13.34 -1.41
CA VAL A 78 -4.35 13.10 -0.62
C VAL A 78 -4.02 12.50 0.74
N LEU A 79 -3.16 11.46 0.78
CA LEU A 79 -2.75 10.86 2.06
C LEU A 79 -2.02 11.87 2.96
N GLY A 80 -1.17 12.73 2.37
CA GLY A 80 -0.50 13.79 3.10
C GLY A 80 -1.48 14.77 3.74
N GLN A 81 -2.48 15.22 2.98
CA GLN A 81 -3.52 16.11 3.50
C GLN A 81 -4.38 15.43 4.58
N ALA A 82 -4.80 14.18 4.38
CA ALA A 82 -5.58 13.41 5.36
C ALA A 82 -4.86 13.27 6.71
N LEU A 83 -3.54 13.01 6.66
CA LEU A 83 -2.71 12.91 7.86
C LEU A 83 -2.63 14.25 8.60
N VAL A 84 -2.40 15.36 7.88
CA VAL A 84 -2.36 16.70 8.47
C VAL A 84 -3.69 17.05 9.14
N GLU A 85 -4.81 16.82 8.45
CA GLU A 85 -6.16 17.08 8.99
C GLU A 85 -6.48 16.23 10.23
N SER A 86 -5.86 15.06 10.35
CA SER A 86 -6.03 14.16 11.50
C SER A 86 -5.01 14.42 12.62
N GLY A 87 -4.13 15.41 12.49
CA GLY A 87 -3.02 15.64 13.43
C GLY A 87 -1.99 14.50 13.47
N LEU A 88 -1.93 13.67 12.42
CA LEU A 88 -1.05 12.52 12.31
C LEU A 88 0.12 12.82 11.36
N THR A 89 1.17 12.02 11.51
CA THR A 89 2.27 11.94 10.54
C THR A 89 2.37 10.53 9.98
N ARG A 90 3.14 10.35 8.91
CA ARG A 90 3.34 9.03 8.29
C ARG A 90 3.81 7.96 9.27
N SER A 91 4.61 8.32 10.28
CA SER A 91 5.11 7.36 11.28
C SER A 91 4.02 6.79 12.19
N HIS A 92 2.85 7.42 12.25
CA HIS A 92 1.70 6.95 13.03
C HIS A 92 0.89 5.88 12.32
N ILE A 93 1.07 5.72 11.00
CA ILE A 93 0.33 4.77 10.17
C ILE A 93 1.24 3.70 9.60
N TYR A 94 0.62 2.64 9.07
CA TYR A 94 1.27 1.68 8.21
C TYR A 94 0.56 1.65 6.85
N VAL A 95 1.31 1.51 5.77
CA VAL A 95 0.75 1.45 4.42
C VAL A 95 1.19 0.15 3.77
N THR A 96 0.22 -0.62 3.28
CA THR A 96 0.45 -1.89 2.59
C THR A 96 -0.47 -2.06 1.39
N GLN A 97 -0.23 -3.12 0.62
CA GLN A 97 -0.88 -3.43 -0.66
C GLN A 97 -1.55 -4.80 -0.62
N ALA A 98 -2.61 -4.95 -1.42
CA ALA A 98 -3.23 -6.24 -1.68
C ALA A 98 -2.42 -7.07 -2.69
N PHE A 99 -1.61 -6.42 -3.53
CA PHE A 99 -0.72 -7.05 -4.50
C PHE A 99 0.71 -6.54 -4.37
N HIS A 100 1.66 -7.45 -4.11
CA HIS A 100 3.00 -7.09 -3.65
C HIS A 100 4.09 -7.01 -4.73
N LEU A 101 3.81 -7.52 -5.93
CA LEU A 101 4.72 -7.53 -7.06
C LEU A 101 4.49 -6.31 -7.96
N LEU A 102 5.46 -6.06 -8.84
CA LEU A 102 5.51 -4.92 -9.74
C LEU A 102 5.02 -5.34 -11.13
N PRO A 103 3.99 -4.68 -11.67
CA PRO A 103 3.69 -4.71 -13.10
C PRO A 103 4.88 -4.19 -13.90
N LYS A 104 5.16 -4.82 -15.05
CA LYS A 104 6.31 -4.46 -15.89
C LYS A 104 6.08 -3.18 -16.70
N GLU A 105 4.85 -2.95 -17.18
CA GLU A 105 4.57 -1.86 -18.12
C GLU A 105 3.76 -0.72 -17.49
N GLN A 106 2.61 -1.01 -16.85
CA GLN A 106 1.74 0.00 -16.24
C GLN A 106 1.20 -0.45 -14.90
N ARG A 107 0.99 0.50 -13.98
CA ARG A 107 0.44 0.21 -12.64
C ARG A 107 -0.81 -0.68 -12.71
N SER A 108 -1.93 -0.26 -13.30
CA SER A 108 -3.20 -0.98 -13.11
C SER A 108 -3.53 -2.06 -14.15
N GLU A 109 -2.73 -2.22 -15.20
CA GLU A 109 -3.07 -3.12 -16.30
C GLU A 109 -2.61 -4.56 -15.98
N GLY A 110 -3.53 -5.53 -16.07
CA GLY A 110 -3.18 -6.95 -16.04
C GLY A 110 -3.10 -7.65 -14.67
N ILE A 111 -3.35 -6.98 -13.54
CA ILE A 111 -3.41 -7.69 -12.23
C ILE A 111 -4.76 -8.40 -12.10
N SER A 112 -4.77 -9.71 -12.36
CA SER A 112 -5.97 -10.53 -12.20
C SER A 112 -6.38 -10.63 -10.73
N ARG A 113 -7.68 -10.85 -10.48
CA ARG A 113 -8.20 -11.12 -9.13
C ARG A 113 -7.48 -12.30 -8.47
N ALA A 114 -7.21 -13.37 -9.22
CA ALA A 114 -6.49 -14.54 -8.69
C ALA A 114 -5.10 -14.16 -8.19
N ASN A 115 -4.38 -13.31 -8.92
CA ASN A 115 -3.04 -12.85 -8.52
C ASN A 115 -3.09 -11.96 -7.28
N VAL A 116 -4.13 -11.11 -7.15
CA VAL A 116 -4.38 -10.38 -5.88
C VAL A 116 -4.60 -11.35 -4.74
N ASP A 117 -5.43 -12.38 -4.93
CA ASP A 117 -5.75 -13.32 -3.86
C ASP A 117 -4.51 -14.14 -3.42
N ILE A 118 -3.67 -14.59 -4.36
CA ILE A 118 -2.38 -15.24 -4.06
C ILE A 118 -1.48 -14.31 -3.24
N SER A 119 -1.28 -13.07 -3.71
CA SER A 119 -0.42 -12.12 -2.99
C SER A 119 -0.98 -11.78 -1.61
N PHE A 120 -2.30 -11.72 -1.47
CA PHE A 120 -2.96 -11.37 -0.23
C PHE A 120 -2.76 -12.45 0.83
N ASP A 121 -2.96 -13.72 0.46
CA ASP A 121 -2.81 -14.84 1.39
C ASP A 121 -1.36 -15.05 1.82
N GLN A 122 -0.41 -14.93 0.89
CA GLN A 122 1.00 -15.17 1.21
C GLN A 122 1.64 -14.04 2.03
N VAL A 123 1.17 -12.80 1.88
CA VAL A 123 1.81 -11.62 2.47
C VAL A 123 0.82 -10.75 3.23
N THR A 124 -0.15 -10.14 2.54
CA THR A 124 -1.02 -9.09 3.11
C THR A 124 -1.73 -9.53 4.39
N ARG A 125 -2.30 -10.74 4.43
CA ARG A 125 -3.00 -11.27 5.62
C ARG A 125 -2.12 -11.23 6.87
N HIS A 126 -0.83 -11.50 6.74
CA HIS A 126 0.14 -11.47 7.84
C HIS A 126 0.45 -10.03 8.28
N GLU A 127 0.48 -9.08 7.34
CA GLU A 127 0.66 -7.65 7.65
C GLU A 127 -0.53 -7.02 8.37
N LEU A 128 -1.75 -7.53 8.11
CA LEU A 128 -3.00 -7.02 8.68
C LEU A 128 -3.38 -7.65 10.03
N SER A 129 -2.74 -8.75 10.42
CA SER A 129 -3.13 -9.54 11.60
C SER A 129 -3.17 -8.72 12.89
N GLY A 130 -4.35 -8.67 13.51
CA GLY A 130 -4.59 -7.93 14.76
C GLY A 130 -4.61 -6.40 14.60
N ARG A 131 -4.74 -5.86 13.38
CA ARG A 131 -4.66 -4.43 13.12
C ARG A 131 -5.98 -3.85 12.64
N ARG A 132 -6.19 -2.57 12.91
CA ARG A 132 -7.29 -1.78 12.34
C ARG A 132 -6.99 -1.47 10.88
N VAL A 133 -7.79 -2.02 9.97
CA VAL A 133 -7.57 -1.91 8.51
C VAL A 133 -8.51 -0.87 7.91
N ILE A 134 -7.95 0.01 7.08
CA ILE A 134 -8.68 0.98 6.25
C ILE A 134 -8.41 0.61 4.79
N ALA A 135 -9.43 0.11 4.11
CA ALA A 135 -9.34 -0.34 2.73
C ALA A 135 -9.59 0.83 1.75
N LEU A 136 -8.59 1.14 0.94
CA LEU A 136 -8.61 2.25 -0.01
C LEU A 136 -9.20 1.82 -1.35
N GLY A 137 -10.49 2.12 -1.55
CA GLY A 137 -11.19 1.88 -2.80
C GLY A 137 -11.72 0.46 -2.99
N GLY A 138 -12.34 0.23 -4.14
CA GLY A 138 -13.12 -0.98 -4.41
C GLY A 138 -12.29 -2.27 -4.43
N VAL A 139 -11.08 -2.25 -4.99
CA VAL A 139 -10.26 -3.47 -5.08
C VAL A 139 -9.75 -3.92 -3.72
N ALA A 140 -9.22 -3.00 -2.91
CA ALA A 140 -8.77 -3.30 -1.54
C ALA A 140 -9.94 -3.78 -0.67
N THR A 141 -11.10 -3.11 -0.78
CA THR A 141 -12.34 -3.52 -0.09
C THR A 141 -12.76 -4.93 -0.49
N ALA A 142 -12.78 -5.22 -1.79
CA ALA A 142 -13.15 -6.53 -2.29
C ALA A 142 -12.18 -7.62 -1.83
N ALA A 143 -10.87 -7.33 -1.78
CA ALA A 143 -9.87 -8.25 -1.24
C ALA A 143 -10.13 -8.54 0.25
N CYS A 144 -10.27 -7.50 1.09
CA CYS A 144 -10.58 -7.70 2.51
C CYS A 144 -11.83 -8.55 2.72
N ARG A 145 -12.90 -8.30 1.96
CA ARG A 145 -14.15 -9.09 2.05
C ARG A 145 -13.94 -10.57 1.72
N ARG A 146 -13.21 -10.88 0.65
CA ARG A 146 -12.93 -12.26 0.24
C ARG A 146 -12.10 -13.02 1.27
N HIS A 147 -11.20 -12.31 1.95
CA HIS A 147 -10.26 -12.88 2.92
C HIS A 147 -10.75 -12.80 4.38
N GLY A 148 -11.99 -12.34 4.61
CA GLY A 148 -12.57 -12.26 5.95
C GLY A 148 -11.90 -11.24 6.87
N ILE A 149 -11.28 -10.20 6.32
CA ILE A 149 -10.61 -9.15 7.08
C ILE A 149 -11.61 -8.06 7.47
N SER A 150 -11.74 -7.78 8.77
CA SER A 150 -12.50 -6.62 9.26
C SER A 150 -11.82 -5.32 8.83
N HIS A 151 -12.58 -4.39 8.24
CA HIS A 151 -12.03 -3.16 7.67
C HIS A 151 -13.05 -2.03 7.60
N THR A 152 -12.54 -0.80 7.61
CA THR A 152 -13.28 0.41 7.22
C THR A 152 -13.08 0.65 5.73
N VAL A 153 -14.16 0.90 5.00
CA VAL A 153 -14.13 1.21 3.57
C VAL A 153 -14.01 2.72 3.39
N VAL A 154 -13.07 3.16 2.56
CA VAL A 154 -12.97 4.55 2.12
C VAL A 154 -12.67 4.63 0.62
N CYS A 155 -12.78 5.84 0.06
CA CYS A 155 -12.43 6.11 -1.32
C CYS A 155 -10.94 5.84 -1.61
N HIS A 156 -10.63 5.50 -2.86
CA HIS A 156 -9.24 5.44 -3.28
C HIS A 156 -8.67 6.87 -3.35
N PRO A 157 -7.43 7.12 -2.86
CA PRO A 157 -6.81 8.45 -2.96
C PRO A 157 -6.74 9.02 -4.39
N SER A 158 -6.64 8.15 -5.39
CA SER A 158 -6.66 8.54 -6.81
C SER A 158 -8.06 8.48 -7.46
N ALA A 159 -9.14 8.39 -6.68
CA ALA A 159 -10.50 8.36 -7.23
C ALA A 159 -10.81 9.65 -8.02
N ARG A 160 -11.41 9.46 -9.20
CA ARG A 160 -11.85 10.53 -10.11
C ARG A 160 -13.14 11.18 -9.59
N GLY A 161 -13.45 12.38 -10.06
CA GLY A 161 -14.71 13.07 -9.76
C GLY A 161 -14.83 13.65 -8.35
N ARG A 162 -13.76 13.65 -7.56
CA ARG A 162 -13.73 14.22 -6.19
C ARG A 162 -12.49 15.08 -6.01
N THR A 163 -12.57 16.12 -5.19
CA THR A 163 -11.41 16.97 -4.90
C THR A 163 -10.38 16.23 -4.04
N ILE A 164 -9.18 16.80 -3.88
CA ILE A 164 -8.20 16.26 -2.92
C ILE A 164 -8.77 16.38 -1.49
N SER A 165 -9.38 17.53 -1.17
CA SER A 165 -9.96 17.80 0.14
C SER A 165 -11.04 16.80 0.53
N ASP A 166 -11.98 16.50 -0.38
CA ASP A 166 -13.08 15.57 -0.06
C ASP A 166 -12.57 14.16 0.21
N LYS A 167 -11.53 13.74 -0.51
CA LYS A 167 -10.90 12.43 -0.32
C LYS A 167 -10.09 12.40 0.97
N ALA A 168 -9.36 13.48 1.25
CA ALA A 168 -8.54 13.62 2.44
C ALA A 168 -9.39 13.59 3.72
N LEU A 169 -10.51 14.32 3.73
CA LEU A 169 -11.45 14.36 4.84
C LEU A 169 -12.01 12.97 5.17
N GLU A 170 -12.49 12.23 4.17
CA GLU A 170 -13.02 10.88 4.38
C GLU A 170 -11.96 9.91 4.95
N ILE A 171 -10.75 9.93 4.38
CA ILE A 171 -9.65 9.10 4.87
C ILE A 171 -9.24 9.55 6.29
N GLY A 172 -9.22 10.85 6.56
CA GLY A 172 -8.88 11.42 7.86
C GLY A 172 -9.88 11.03 8.94
N THR A 173 -11.18 11.09 8.66
CA THR A 173 -12.23 10.59 9.56
C THR A 173 -12.03 9.11 9.89
N ALA A 174 -11.72 8.29 8.88
CA ALA A 174 -11.42 6.87 9.10
C ALA A 174 -10.13 6.66 9.91
N LEU A 175 -9.14 7.55 9.82
CA LEU A 175 -7.92 7.48 10.63
C LEU A 175 -8.18 7.83 12.10
N ALA A 176 -9.14 8.70 12.40
CA ALA A 176 -9.44 9.17 13.76
C ALA A 176 -10.28 8.19 14.60
N GLY A 177 -11.11 7.33 13.98
CA GLY A 177 -11.96 6.35 14.67
C GLY A 177 -11.20 5.14 15.21
#